data_AF-A0A1L7NIZ5-F1
#
_entry.id   AF-A0A1L7NIZ5-F1
#
_cell.length_a   1.000
_cell.length_b   1.000
_cell.length_c   1.000
_cell.angle_alpha   90.00
_cell.angle_beta   90.00
_cell.angle_gamma   90.00
#
_symmetry.space_group_name_H-M   'P 1'
#
loop_
_entity.id
_entity.type
_entity.pdbx_description
1 polymer ?
#
loop_
_entity_poly.entity_id
_entity_poly.type
_entity_poly.pdbx_seq_one_letter_code
_entity_poly.pdbx_strand_id
1 'polypeptide(L)'
;MASLTYLHSIANNTPYTLTLIDGENRSQSLAIGAQQAWNGSLAVPWIGKSSENHKALRLILGPNAETNIWVFQDYWQPAHKDAIKCLTASSMEYASEEVIEVPGDNRDGGSKNLIISLVNREFKMLMA
;
A
#
# COMPACT_ATOMS: atom_id res chain seq x y z
N MET A 1 -2.08 12.89 18.10
CA MET A 1 -2.65 11.52 18.10
C MET A 1 -2.61 11.02 16.69
N ALA A 2 -2.35 9.73 16.51
CA ALA A 2 -2.30 9.15 15.19
C ALA A 2 -3.68 9.04 14.56
N SER A 3 -3.80 9.43 13.28
CA SER A 3 -5.05 9.37 12.52
C SER A 3 -4.97 8.26 11.49
N LEU A 4 -5.99 7.40 11.45
CA LEU A 4 -6.07 6.31 10.49
C LEU A 4 -6.22 6.87 9.08
N THR A 5 -5.45 6.33 8.14
CA THR A 5 -5.62 6.62 6.71
C THR A 5 -6.63 5.67 6.08
N TYR A 6 -7.52 6.21 5.25
CA TYR A 6 -8.40 5.48 4.37
C TYR A 6 -8.06 5.78 2.91
N LEU A 7 -7.89 4.73 2.10
CA LEU A 7 -7.81 4.84 0.66
C LEU A 7 -9.24 4.98 0.11
N HIS A 8 -9.54 6.17 -0.43
CA HIS A 8 -10.83 6.42 -1.07
C HIS A 8 -10.84 6.02 -2.54
N SER A 9 -9.68 6.10 -3.18
CA SER A 9 -9.48 5.55 -4.52
C SER A 9 -8.11 4.91 -4.66
N ILE A 10 -8.03 3.95 -5.58
CA ILE A 10 -6.79 3.32 -6.01
C ILE A 10 -6.77 3.36 -7.54
N ALA A 11 -5.91 4.20 -8.10
CA ALA A 11 -5.71 4.33 -9.55
C ALA A 11 -4.61 3.39 -10.02
N ASN A 12 -4.95 2.45 -10.90
CA ASN A 12 -4.02 1.54 -11.53
C ASN A 12 -3.67 2.03 -12.94
N ASN A 13 -2.63 2.86 -13.05
CA ASN A 13 -2.08 3.36 -14.31
C ASN A 13 -1.05 2.40 -14.91
N THR A 14 -1.04 1.13 -14.51
CA THR A 14 -0.17 0.09 -15.08
C THR A 14 -0.90 -0.68 -16.21
N PRO A 15 -0.18 -1.38 -17.09
CA PRO A 15 -0.80 -2.23 -18.11
C PRO A 15 -1.27 -3.60 -17.54
N TYR A 16 -1.15 -3.82 -16.23
CA TYR A 16 -1.45 -5.10 -15.58
C TYR A 16 -2.66 -4.95 -14.66
N THR A 17 -3.39 -6.05 -14.44
CA THR A 17 -4.38 -6.11 -13.37
C THR A 17 -3.69 -6.01 -12.02
N LEU A 18 -4.18 -5.13 -11.16
CA LEU A 18 -3.75 -4.98 -9.78
C LEU A 18 -4.68 -5.80 -8.89
N THR A 19 -4.13 -6.77 -8.15
CA THR A 19 -4.88 -7.43 -7.08
C THR A 19 -4.45 -6.86 -5.74
N LEU A 20 -5.41 -6.38 -4.96
CA LEU A 20 -5.20 -5.96 -3.59
C LEU A 20 -5.80 -7.00 -2.65
N ILE A 21 -5.03 -7.40 -1.64
CA ILE A 21 -5.46 -8.28 -0.55
C ILE A 21 -5.28 -7.52 0.76
N ASP A 22 -6.34 -7.45 1.56
CA ASP A 22 -6.27 -6.97 2.93
C ASP A 22 -5.71 -8.07 3.85
N GLY A 23 -4.59 -7.78 4.53
CA GLY A 23 -3.96 -8.71 5.44
C GLY A 23 -4.75 -8.95 6.73
N GLU A 24 -5.48 -7.93 7.22
CA GLU A 24 -6.36 -8.04 8.39
C GLU A 24 -7.65 -8.81 8.07
N ASN A 25 -8.15 -8.67 6.84
CA ASN A 25 -9.32 -9.38 6.35
C ASN A 25 -9.04 -10.07 5.01
N ARG A 26 -8.44 -11.26 5.03
CA ARG A 26 -8.04 -11.98 3.80
C ARG A 26 -9.20 -12.36 2.88
N SER A 27 -10.44 -12.36 3.37
CA SER A 27 -11.63 -12.54 2.53
C SER A 27 -11.95 -11.30 1.69
N GLN A 28 -11.37 -10.15 2.04
CA GLN A 28 -11.46 -8.90 1.32
C GLN A 28 -10.28 -8.77 0.35
N SER A 29 -10.52 -9.21 -0.88
CA SER A 29 -9.63 -8.96 -2.02
C SER A 29 -10.39 -8.22 -3.11
N LEU A 30 -9.71 -7.33 -3.81
CA LEU A 30 -10.27 -6.64 -4.97
C LEU A 30 -9.28 -6.67 -6.14
N ALA A 31 -9.84 -6.69 -7.35
CA ALA A 31 -9.07 -6.62 -8.59
C ALA A 31 -9.40 -5.31 -9.30
N ILE A 32 -8.36 -4.57 -9.68
CA ILE A 32 -8.46 -3.31 -10.41
C ILE A 32 -7.85 -3.55 -11.78
N GLY A 33 -8.68 -3.46 -12.83
CA GLY A 33 -8.22 -3.65 -14.21
C GLY A 33 -7.09 -2.70 -14.58
N ALA A 34 -6.34 -3.06 -15.61
CA ALA A 34 -5.33 -2.18 -16.19
C ALA A 34 -5.97 -0.85 -16.63
N GLN A 35 -5.33 0.28 -16.32
CA GLN A 35 -5.82 1.63 -16.62
C GLN A 35 -7.20 1.94 -16.01
N GLN A 36 -7.55 1.30 -14.90
CA GLN A 36 -8.79 1.55 -14.16
C GLN A 36 -8.53 2.05 -12.76
N ALA A 37 -9.57 2.59 -12.12
CA ALA A 37 -9.54 3.00 -10.73
C ALA A 37 -10.62 2.26 -9.96
N TRP A 38 -10.29 1.87 -8.74
CA TRP A 38 -11.25 1.46 -7.73
C TRP A 38 -11.60 2.67 -6.87
N ASN A 39 -12.87 2.78 -6.47
CA ASN A 39 -13.36 3.78 -5.53
C ASN A 39 -14.05 3.07 -4.37
N GLY A 40 -13.83 3.52 -3.15
CA GLY A 40 -14.43 2.94 -1.96
C GLY A 40 -13.87 3.54 -0.68
N SER A 41 -13.74 2.71 0.34
CA SER A 41 -13.06 3.09 1.58
C SER A 41 -12.35 1.86 2.12
N LEU A 42 -11.03 1.89 2.10
CA LEU A 42 -10.17 0.82 2.61
C LEU A 42 -9.21 1.42 3.62
N ALA A 43 -9.27 0.95 4.86
CA ALA A 43 -8.32 1.37 5.88
C ALA A 43 -6.92 0.87 5.53
N VAL A 44 -5.90 1.73 5.73
CA VAL A 44 -4.50 1.31 5.67
C VAL A 44 -4.10 0.81 7.07
N PRO A 45 -3.75 -0.47 7.25
CA PRO A 45 -3.51 -1.03 8.56
C PRO A 45 -2.30 -0.42 9.26
N TRP A 46 -2.43 -0.21 10.57
CA TRP A 46 -1.34 0.21 11.44
C TRP A 46 -0.39 -0.95 11.76
N ILE A 47 0.90 -0.72 11.53
CA ILE A 47 1.97 -1.66 11.88
C ILE A 47 3.07 -0.91 12.61
N GLY A 48 3.42 -1.37 13.81
CA GLY A 48 4.49 -0.78 14.61
C GLY A 48 5.58 -1.77 15.01
N LYS A 49 5.42 -3.05 14.64
CA LYS A 49 6.38 -4.12 14.94
C LYS A 49 6.21 -5.32 14.02
N SER A 50 7.27 -6.15 13.93
CA SER A 50 7.31 -7.31 13.01
C SER A 50 6.21 -8.36 13.24
N SER A 51 5.68 -8.49 14.46
CA SER A 51 4.58 -9.44 14.73
C SER A 51 3.26 -9.06 14.03
N GLU A 52 3.17 -7.82 13.54
CA GLU A 52 1.99 -7.26 12.88
C GLU A 52 2.09 -7.25 11.36
N ASN A 53 3.18 -7.78 10.78
CA ASN A 53 3.42 -7.83 9.34
C ASN A 53 2.25 -8.42 8.54
N HIS A 54 1.53 -9.37 9.14
CA HIS A 54 0.38 -10.04 8.54
C HIS A 54 -0.78 -9.10 8.20
N LYS A 55 -0.83 -7.91 8.78
CA LYS A 55 -1.88 -6.91 8.58
C LYS A 55 -1.73 -6.14 7.26
N ALA A 56 -0.51 -6.02 6.72
CA ALA A 56 -0.23 -5.13 5.60
C ALA A 56 -1.12 -5.42 4.38
N LEU A 57 -1.50 -4.36 3.67
CA LEU A 57 -2.13 -4.51 2.37
C LEU A 57 -1.10 -5.08 1.39
N ARG A 58 -1.47 -6.11 0.65
CA ARG A 58 -0.62 -6.70 -0.38
C ARG A 58 -1.15 -6.33 -1.76
N LEU A 59 -0.33 -5.66 -2.54
CA LEU A 59 -0.58 -5.32 -3.93
C LEU A 59 0.22 -6.27 -4.82
N ILE A 60 -0.48 -6.98 -5.70
CA ILE A 60 0.10 -7.95 -6.62
C ILE A 60 -0.05 -7.43 -8.05
N LEU A 61 1.09 -7.33 -8.74
CA LEU A 61 1.24 -6.68 -10.05
C LEU A 61 2.24 -7.46 -10.91
N GLY A 62 2.28 -7.13 -12.21
CA GLY A 62 3.25 -7.66 -13.15
C GLY A 62 2.67 -8.68 -14.13
N PRO A 63 3.43 -9.04 -15.18
CA PRO A 63 2.95 -9.88 -16.27
C PRO A 63 2.52 -11.28 -15.81
N ASN A 64 3.14 -11.83 -14.77
CA ASN A 64 2.79 -13.12 -14.16
C ASN A 64 2.35 -12.98 -12.69
N ALA A 65 1.90 -11.78 -12.28
CA ALA A 65 1.54 -11.49 -10.88
C ALA A 65 2.69 -11.78 -9.88
N GLU A 66 3.95 -11.58 -10.30
CA GLU A 66 5.13 -11.87 -9.48
C GLU A 66 5.55 -10.72 -8.56
N THR A 67 5.15 -9.48 -8.87
CA THR A 67 5.56 -8.31 -8.07
C THR A 67 4.63 -8.12 -6.90
N ASN A 68 5.21 -8.02 -5.72
CA ASN A 68 4.50 -7.84 -4.46
C ASN A 68 4.95 -6.53 -3.83
N ILE A 69 3.99 -5.64 -3.58
CA ILE A 69 4.21 -4.40 -2.85
C ILE A 69 3.34 -4.45 -1.61
N TRP A 70 3.97 -4.37 -0.45
CA TRP A 70 3.31 -4.33 0.85
C TRP A 70 3.11 -2.88 1.26
N VAL A 71 1.91 -2.50 1.68
CA VAL A 71 1.55 -1.13 2.07
C VAL A 71 0.94 -1.12 3.46
N PHE A 72 1.42 -0.22 4.31
CA PHE A 72 0.97 -0.10 5.70
C PHE A 72 1.22 1.32 6.21
N GLN A 73 0.57 1.69 7.30
CA GLN A 73 0.76 2.97 7.96
C GLN A 73 1.60 2.75 9.22
N ASP A 74 2.78 3.35 9.26
CA ASP A 74 3.75 3.19 10.35
C ASP A 74 3.51 4.22 11.44
N TYR A 75 2.89 3.77 12.54
CA TYR A 75 2.60 4.63 13.69
C TYR A 75 3.77 4.74 14.68
N TRP A 76 4.86 3.99 14.44
CA TRP A 76 5.97 3.84 15.39
C TRP A 76 7.29 4.46 14.91
N GLN A 77 7.61 4.46 13.61
CA GLN A 77 8.88 5.00 13.10
C GLN A 77 8.72 6.06 12.00
N PRO A 78 8.95 7.36 12.28
CA PRO A 78 9.04 7.97 13.61
C PRO A 78 7.67 8.00 14.29
N ALA A 79 7.65 7.83 15.61
CA ALA A 79 6.41 7.72 16.38
C ALA A 79 5.47 8.91 16.11
N HIS A 80 4.18 8.60 15.91
CA HIS A 80 3.11 9.58 15.72
C HIS A 80 3.20 10.45 14.46
N LYS A 81 4.00 10.06 13.46
CA LYS A 81 3.95 10.67 12.12
C LYS A 81 3.06 9.91 11.13
N ASP A 82 2.75 8.64 11.46
CA ASP A 82 1.80 7.77 10.79
C ASP A 82 1.95 7.78 9.27
N ALA A 83 3.20 7.72 8.82
CA ALA A 83 3.53 7.77 7.42
C ALA A 83 3.11 6.45 6.76
N ILE A 84 2.51 6.54 5.57
CA ILE A 84 2.28 5.36 4.75
C ILE A 84 3.62 4.95 4.13
N LYS A 85 3.98 3.69 4.35
CA LYS A 85 5.22 3.09 3.87
C LYS A 85 4.92 1.91 2.97
N CYS A 86 5.92 1.56 2.18
CA CYS A 86 5.86 0.38 1.34
C CYS A 86 7.16 -0.41 1.32
N LEU A 87 7.02 -1.70 0.99
CA LEU A 87 8.11 -2.63 0.75
C LEU A 87 7.80 -3.43 -0.51
N THR A 88 8.73 -3.46 -1.46
CA THR A 88 8.62 -4.33 -2.65
C THR A 88 9.44 -5.59 -2.41
N ALA A 89 8.80 -6.65 -1.93
CA ALA A 89 9.47 -7.92 -1.59
C ALA A 89 8.48 -9.09 -1.64
N SER A 90 9.00 -10.32 -1.74
CA SER A 90 8.18 -11.54 -1.73
C SER A 90 7.41 -11.75 -0.42
N SER A 91 7.95 -11.27 0.70
CA SER A 91 7.35 -11.31 2.04
C SER A 91 7.38 -9.94 2.71
N MET A 92 6.43 -9.71 3.63
CA MET A 92 6.39 -8.47 4.41
C MET A 92 7.41 -8.52 5.55
N GLU A 93 8.30 -7.52 5.60
CA GLU A 93 9.29 -7.33 6.67
C GLU A 93 9.31 -5.87 7.17
N TYR A 94 8.60 -5.58 8.27
CA TYR A 94 8.51 -4.23 8.84
C TYR A 94 9.86 -3.56 9.13
N ALA A 95 10.85 -4.33 9.60
CA ALA A 95 12.15 -3.81 9.99
C ALA A 95 13.19 -3.83 8.85
N SER A 96 12.78 -4.15 7.62
CA SER A 96 13.69 -4.13 6.47
C SER A 96 14.16 -2.71 6.15
N GLU A 97 15.43 -2.56 5.79
CA GLU A 97 16.01 -1.30 5.33
C GLU A 97 15.44 -0.86 3.96
N GLU A 98 14.79 -1.78 3.24
CA GLU A 98 14.12 -1.51 1.96
C GLU A 98 12.73 -0.88 2.13
N VAL A 99 12.23 -0.78 3.37
CA VAL A 99 10.99 -0.08 3.67
C VAL A 99 11.19 1.42 3.45
N ILE A 100 10.39 1.98 2.55
CA ILE A 100 10.43 3.40 2.22
C ILE A 100 9.07 4.06 2.45
N GLU A 101 9.08 5.37 2.72
CA GLU A 101 7.85 6.16 2.71
C GLU A 101 7.29 6.26 1.29
N VAL A 102 5.97 6.07 1.15
CA VAL A 102 5.30 6.32 -0.14
C VAL A 102 5.37 7.82 -0.42
N PRO A 103 5.86 8.25 -1.60
CA PRO A 103 5.89 9.68 -1.94
C PRO A 103 4.51 10.33 -1.94
N GLY A 104 4.46 11.64 -1.73
CA GLY A 104 3.24 12.44 -1.80
C GLY A 104 2.59 12.71 -0.45
N ASP A 105 1.26 12.81 -0.42
CA ASP A 105 0.48 13.11 0.79
C ASP A 105 0.29 11.87 1.67
N ASN A 106 1.38 11.41 2.29
CA ASN A 106 1.45 10.11 2.95
C ASN A 106 1.32 10.16 4.48
N ARG A 107 1.03 11.32 5.09
CA ARG A 107 0.99 11.53 6.55
C ARG A 107 -0.35 12.11 7.00
N ASP A 108 -0.47 12.33 8.31
CA ASP A 108 -1.58 13.01 8.99
C ASP A 108 -2.95 12.29 8.92
N GLY A 109 -2.99 11.07 8.37
CA GLY A 109 -4.20 10.27 8.25
C GLY A 109 -5.22 10.81 7.26
N GLY A 110 -6.46 10.36 7.39
CA GLY A 110 -7.59 10.88 6.60
C GLY A 110 -7.80 10.15 5.28
N SER A 111 -8.53 10.78 4.36
CA SER A 111 -8.90 10.19 3.08
C SER A 111 -7.83 10.51 2.04
N LYS A 112 -7.15 9.49 1.52
CA LYS A 112 -6.09 9.60 0.51
C LYS A 112 -6.43 8.80 -0.74
N ASN A 113 -5.78 9.13 -1.84
CA ASN A 113 -5.79 8.35 -3.07
C ASN A 113 -4.43 7.70 -3.28
N LEU A 114 -4.43 6.41 -3.61
CA LEU A 114 -3.22 5.71 -4.01
C LEU A 114 -3.14 5.64 -5.53
N ILE A 115 -2.05 6.11 -6.10
CA ILE A 115 -1.80 6.03 -7.55
C ILE A 115 -0.63 5.08 -7.77
N ILE A 116 -0.82 4.10 -8.64
CA ILE A 116 0.21 3.13 -9.04
C ILE A 116 0.48 3.29 -10.52
N SER A 117 1.73 3.53 -10.89
CA SER A 117 2.17 3.73 -12.27
C SER A 117 3.36 2.83 -12.59
N LEU A 118 3.55 2.50 -13.87
CA LEU A 118 4.76 1.84 -14.35
C LEU A 118 5.64 2.87 -15.06
N VAL A 119 6.78 3.24 -14.47
CA VAL A 119 7.70 4.24 -15.01
C VAL A 119 9.09 3.60 -15.14
N ASN A 120 9.70 3.64 -16.33
CA ASN A 120 11.01 3.03 -16.58
C ASN A 120 11.10 1.55 -16.16
N ARG A 121 10.02 0.78 -16.35
CA ARG A 121 9.85 -0.62 -15.92
C ARG A 121 9.83 -0.85 -14.41
N GLU A 122 9.71 0.22 -13.61
CA GLU A 122 9.54 0.15 -12.16
C GLU A 122 8.13 0.58 -11.78
N PHE A 123 7.52 -0.17 -10.86
CA PHE A 123 6.26 0.24 -10.26
C PHE A 123 6.54 1.38 -9.27
N LYS A 124 5.88 2.51 -9.50
CA LYS A 124 5.95 3.70 -8.65
C LYS A 124 4.59 3.91 -8.00
N MET A 125 4.63 4.27 -6.72
CA MET A 125 3.46 4.63 -5.95
C MET A 125 3.51 6.11 -5.56
N LEU A 126 2.34 6.73 -5.47
CA LEU A 126 2.16 8.09 -5.01
C LEU A 126 0.88 8.18 -4.19
N MET A 127 0.94 8.84 -3.04
CA MET A 127 -0.23 9.27 -2.27
C MET A 127 -0.64 10.68 -2.69
N ALA A 128 -1.92 10.89 -2.94
CA ALA A 128 -2.49 12.14 -3.43
C ALA A 128 -3.81 12.51 -2.72
#